data_AF-A0A2R3J503-F1
#
_entry.id   AF-A0A2R3J503-F1
#
_cell.length_a   1.000
_cell.length_b   1.000
_cell.length_c   1.000
_cell.angle_alpha   90.00
_cell.angle_beta   90.00
_cell.angle_gamma   90.00
#
_symmetry.space_group_name_H-M   'P 1'
#
loop_
_entity.id
_entity.type
_entity.pdbx_description
1 polymer ?
#
loop_
_entity_poly.entity_id
_entity_poly.type
_entity_poly.pdbx_seq_one_letter_code
_entity_poly.pdbx_strand_id
1 'polypeptide(L)'
;MRDISYAGALVLTDKKIGIGDQVLLRLTEKDGGVMDFEGTVANCSKDPITHQFRVGVALSEPEADRREKGFLLQLQDRYRPVA
;
A
#
# COMPACT_ATOMS: atom_id res chain seq x y z
N MET A 1 7.51 2.62 -0.90
CA MET A 1 6.72 1.38 -0.69
C MET A 1 7.69 0.26 -0.41
N ARG A 2 7.51 -0.54 0.65
CA ARG A 2 8.35 -1.73 0.86
C ARG A 2 7.70 -2.96 0.26
N ASP A 3 6.43 -3.20 0.59
CA ASP A 3 5.70 -4.38 0.16
C ASP A 3 4.27 -4.00 -0.25
N ILE A 4 3.73 -4.69 -1.26
CA ILE A 4 2.32 -4.59 -1.67
C ILE A 4 1.74 -5.99 -1.84
N SER A 5 0.48 -6.14 -1.46
CA SER A 5 -0.33 -7.33 -1.66
C SER A 5 -1.72 -6.91 -2.11
N TYR A 6 -2.55 -7.88 -2.51
CA TYR A 6 -3.95 -7.62 -2.84
C TYR A 6 -4.71 -6.91 -1.69
N ALA A 7 -4.42 -7.28 -0.44
CA ALA A 7 -5.15 -6.78 0.74
C ALA A 7 -4.61 -5.45 1.29
N GLY A 8 -3.37 -5.08 0.96
CA GLY A 8 -2.68 -4.05 1.72
C GLY A 8 -1.28 -3.73 1.25
N ALA A 9 -0.75 -2.62 1.76
CA ALA A 9 0.58 -2.13 1.49
C ALA A 9 1.35 -1.83 2.78
N LEU A 10 2.66 -2.03 2.75
CA LEU A 10 3.58 -1.62 3.80
C LEU A 10 4.42 -0.44 3.33
N VAL A 11 4.36 0.66 4.07
CA VAL A 11 5.03 1.92 3.74
C VAL A 11 5.96 2.33 4.89
N LEU A 12 7.14 2.82 4.52
CA LEU A 12 8.00 3.57 5.44
C LEU A 12 7.85 5.05 5.16
N THR A 13 7.66 5.84 6.20
CA THR A 13 7.52 7.29 6.08
C THR A 13 8.08 8.00 7.31
N ASP A 14 8.54 9.22 7.10
CA ASP A 14 8.88 10.19 8.14
C ASP A 14 7.67 11.03 8.58
N LYS A 15 6.57 10.96 7.82
CA LYS A 15 5.33 11.66 8.14
C LYS A 15 4.66 11.02 9.33
N LYS A 16 4.12 11.86 10.21
CA LYS A 16 3.27 11.42 11.31
C LYS A 16 1.89 11.07 10.73
N ILE A 17 1.60 9.77 10.64
CA ILE A 17 0.33 9.21 10.18
C ILE A 17 -0.14 8.22 11.23
N GLY A 18 -1.41 8.26 11.61
CA GLY A 18 -2.02 7.45 12.64
C GLY A 18 -2.91 6.35 12.08
N ILE A 19 -3.27 5.38 12.94
CA ILE A 19 -4.27 4.37 12.63
C ILE A 19 -5.63 5.06 12.39
N GLY A 20 -6.32 4.65 11.32
CA GLY A 20 -7.60 5.22 10.89
C GLY A 20 -7.47 6.37 9.88
N ASP A 21 -6.26 6.89 9.65
CA ASP A 21 -6.06 7.94 8.65
C ASP A 21 -6.30 7.39 7.24
N GLN A 22 -6.99 8.17 6.42
CA GLN A 22 -7.12 7.92 4.97
C GLN A 22 -5.86 8.39 4.27
N VAL A 23 -5.33 7.55 3.37
CA VAL A 23 -4.10 7.82 2.64
C VAL A 23 -4.25 7.47 1.16
N LEU A 24 -3.54 8.21 0.32
CA LEU A 24 -3.36 7.91 -1.09
C LEU A 24 -1.92 7.42 -1.31
N LEU A 25 -1.77 6.18 -1.76
CA LEU A 25 -0.49 5.58 -2.10
C LEU A 25 -0.27 5.65 -3.61
N ARG A 26 0.75 6.44 -4.00
CA ARG A 26 1.18 6.55 -5.39
C ARG A 26 2.33 5.59 -5.67
N LEU A 27 2.13 4.68 -6.61
CA LEU A 27 3.19 3.90 -7.24
C LEU A 27 3.57 4.54 -8.58
N THR A 28 4.87 4.68 -8.81
CA THR A 28 5.41 5.15 -10.09
C THR A 28 6.22 4.03 -10.72
N GLU A 29 5.81 3.62 -11.91
CA GLU A 29 6.48 2.62 -12.73
C GLU A 29 7.75 3.19 -13.36
N LYS A 30 8.66 2.31 -13.79
CA LYS A 30 9.97 2.71 -14.35
C LYS A 30 9.85 3.52 -15.65
N ASP A 31 8.77 3.33 -16.38
CA ASP A 31 8.44 4.06 -17.61
C ASP A 31 7.70 5.39 -17.34
N GLY A 32 7.49 5.73 -16.07
CA GLY A 32 6.77 6.93 -15.65
C GLY A 32 5.25 6.73 -15.52
N GLY A 33 4.74 5.52 -15.74
CA GLY A 33 3.36 5.17 -15.40
C GLY A 33 3.06 5.41 -13.92
N VAL A 34 1.83 5.80 -13.60
CA VAL A 34 1.43 6.07 -12.21
C VAL A 34 0.15 5.30 -11.90
N MET A 35 0.11 4.71 -10.71
CA MET A 35 -1.05 4.06 -10.12
C MET A 35 -1.31 4.63 -8.73
N ASP A 36 -2.55 4.99 -8.46
CA ASP A 36 -2.96 5.63 -7.21
C ASP A 36 -3.94 4.71 -6.45
N PHE A 37 -3.53 4.25 -5.27
CA PHE A 37 -4.29 3.36 -4.42
C PHE A 37 -4.76 4.09 -3.16
N GLU A 38 -6.07 4.20 -2.99
CA GLU A 38 -6.67 4.66 -1.74
C GLU A 38 -6.59 3.58 -0.67
N GLY A 39 -6.46 3.98 0.58
CA GLY A 39 -6.48 3.05 1.69
C GLY A 39 -6.55 3.72 3.05
N THR A 40 -6.75 2.90 4.08
CA THR A 40 -6.78 3.34 5.47
C THR A 40 -5.61 2.73 6.23
N VAL A 41 -4.96 3.53 7.08
CA VAL A 41 -3.91 3.01 7.95
C VAL A 41 -4.50 2.04 8.97
N ALA A 42 -4.12 0.77 8.88
CA ALA A 42 -4.56 -0.29 9.76
C ALA A 42 -3.56 -0.58 10.89
N ASN A 43 -2.27 -0.25 10.69
CA ASN A 43 -1.22 -0.41 11.69
C ASN A 43 -0.18 0.71 11.53
N CYS A 44 0.34 1.21 12.64
CA CYS A 44 1.48 2.12 12.65
C CYS A 44 2.43 1.77 13.81
N SER A 45 3.71 1.63 13.48
CA SER A 45 4.80 1.46 14.45
C SER A 45 5.93 2.43 14.12
N LYS A 46 6.76 2.79 15.10
CA LYS A 46 7.93 3.64 14.89
C LYS A 46 9.19 2.84 15.18
N ASP A 47 10.12 2.82 14.25
CA ASP A 47 11.43 2.22 14.44
C ASP A 47 12.22 3.04 15.48
N PRO A 48 12.71 2.44 16.57
CA PRO A 48 13.44 3.18 17.61
C PRO A 48 14.83 3.65 17.18
N ILE A 49 15.43 3.03 16.15
CA ILE A 49 16.78 3.34 15.64
C ILE A 49 16.70 4.38 14.53
N THR A 50 15.87 4.13 13.51
CA THR A 50 15.78 5.03 12.33
C THR A 50 14.76 6.15 12.52
N HIS A 51 13.92 6.06 13.56
CA HIS A 51 12.80 6.97 13.82
C HIS A 51 11.75 7.04 12.70
N GLN A 52 11.82 6.17 11.69
CA GLN A 52 10.83 6.08 10.64
C GLN A 52 9.56 5.38 11.12
N PHE A 53 8.41 5.82 10.62
CA PHE A 53 7.15 5.13 10.79
C PHE A 53 7.04 3.99 9.78
N ARG A 54 6.70 2.80 10.29
CA ARG A 54 6.30 1.65 9.50
C ARG A 54 4.79 1.52 9.58
N VAL A 55 4.16 1.79 8.45
CA VAL A 55 2.70 1.95 8.31
C VAL A 55 2.16 0.83 7.45
N GLY A 56 1.24 0.05 8.00
CA GLY A 56 0.42 -0.91 7.27
C GLY A 56 -0.87 -0.23 6.81
N VAL A 57 -1.12 -0.24 5.52
CA VAL A 57 -2.29 0.36 4.88
C VAL A 57 -3.17 -0.76 4.34
N ALA A 58 -4.42 -0.82 4.78
CA ALA A 58 -5.44 -1.64 4.14
C ALA A 58 -5.91 -0.89 2.88
N LEU A 59 -5.77 -1.52 1.71
CA LEU A 59 -6.15 -0.89 0.45
C LEU A 59 -7.68 -0.95 0.28
N SER A 60 -8.26 0.16 -0.16
CA SER A 60 -9.62 0.16 -0.68
C SER A 60 -9.64 -0.59 -2.01
N GLU A 61 -10.70 -1.36 -2.26
CA GLU A 61 -10.85 -2.06 -3.52
C GLU A 61 -10.99 -1.05 -4.68
N PRO A 62 -10.09 -1.06 -5.68
CA PRO A 62 -10.20 -0.15 -6.82
C PRO A 62 -11.41 -0.53 -7.70
N GLU A 63 -11.96 0.46 -8.40
CA GLU A 63 -13.03 0.24 -9.39
C GLU A 63 -12.60 -0.74 -10.49
N ALA A 64 -13.55 -1.49 -11.05
CA ALA A 64 -13.27 -2.62 -11.92
C ALA A 64 -12.58 -2.26 -13.25
N ASP A 65 -12.79 -1.05 -13.75
CA ASP A 65 -12.22 -0.51 -14.98
C ASP A 65 -10.84 0.15 -14.77
N ARG A 66 -10.39 0.27 -13.52
CA ARG A 66 -9.10 0.86 -13.18
C ARG A 66 -7.95 -0.13 -13.32
N ARG A 67 -6.82 0.36 -13.83
CA ARG A 67 -5.58 -0.43 -14.00
C ARG A 67 -5.09 -1.00 -12.66
N GLU A 68 -5.32 -0.26 -11.58
CA GLU A 68 -5.04 -0.66 -10.21
C GLU A 68 -5.71 -1.99 -9.84
N LYS A 69 -6.96 -2.21 -10.25
CA LYS A 69 -7.67 -3.48 -9.99
C LYS A 69 -7.00 -4.64 -10.69
N GLY A 70 -6.68 -4.47 -11.98
CA GLY A 70 -5.96 -5.49 -12.76
C GLY A 70 -4.60 -5.82 -12.17
N PHE A 71 -3.84 -4.82 -11.72
CA PHE A 71 -2.56 -5.00 -11.05
C PHE A 71 -2.68 -5.83 -9.76
N LEU A 72 -3.66 -5.52 -8.89
CA LEU A 72 -3.86 -6.28 -7.65
C LEU A 72 -4.27 -7.73 -7.93
N LEU A 73 -5.15 -7.97 -8.91
CA LEU A 73 -5.54 -9.32 -9.31
C LEU A 73 -4.35 -10.13 -9.84
N GLN A 74 -3.47 -9.53 -10.64
CA GLN A 74 -2.26 -10.20 -11.11
C GLN A 74 -1.32 -10.59 -9.96
N LEU A 75 -1.25 -9.79 -8.88
CA LEU A 75 -0.50 -10.18 -7.69
C LEU A 75 -1.12 -11.40 -6.99
N GLN A 76 -2.44 -11.44 -6.87
CA GLN A 76 -3.17 -12.55 -6.27
C GLN A 76 -3.03 -13.86 -7.09
N ASP A 77 -3.13 -13.76 -8.41
CA ASP A 77 -2.99 -14.91 -9.31
C ASP A 77 -1.56 -15.46 -9.31
N ARG A 78 -0.56 -14.57 -9.21
CA ARG A 78 0.86 -14.94 -9.27
C ARG A 78 1.42 -15.41 -7.93
N TYR A 79 0.90 -14.91 -6.82
CA TYR A 79 1.41 -15.20 -5.47
C TYR A 79 0.28 -15.62 -4.55
N ARG A 80 0.41 -16.82 -3.96
CA ARG A 80 -0.57 -17.30 -2.98
C ARG A 80 -0.53 -16.44 -1.71
N PRO A 81 -1.68 -16.15 -1.09
CA PRO A 81 -1.72 -15.55 0.24
C PRO A 81 -0.92 -16.40 1.22
N VAL A 82 -0.05 -15.76 2.02
CA VAL A 82 0.59 -16.43 3.15
C VAL A 82 -0.43 -16.43 4.29
N ALA A 83 -0.91 -17.62 4.66
CA ALA A 83 -1.83 -17.85 5.77
C ALA A 83 -1.12 -17.73 7.13
#